data_AF-A0A662GPF1-F1
#
_entry.id   AF-A0A662GPF1-F1
#
_cell.length_a   1.000
_cell.length_b   1.000
_cell.length_c   1.000
_cell.angle_alpha   90.00
_cell.angle_beta   90.00
_cell.angle_gamma   90.00
#
_symmetry.space_group_name_H-M   'P 1'
#
loop_
_entity.id
_entity.type
_entity.pdbx_description
1 polymer ?
#
loop_
_entity_poly.entity_id
_entity_poly.type
_entity_poly.pdbx_seq_one_letter_code
_entity_poly.pdbx_strand_id
1 'polypeptide(L)'
;MDILKKFSNVEVGLTITTLDEKAREVLEPKAPPIKKRFEALYELKQAGISTYAFLGPLLPFFSENYLEDLFEKFREVGVDRVMVDKLNIRGDIWKRLKNVLENNYPSLVKEFKKRTTNKYYLALKNEVMKIAFKNAVKVDFCY
;
A
#
# COMPACT_ATOMS: atom_id res chain seq x y z
N MET A 1 -8.39 21.26 5.62
CA MET A 1 -8.17 20.83 7.02
C MET A 1 -9.30 21.22 7.98
N ASP A 2 -10.00 22.33 7.73
CA ASP A 2 -10.91 22.94 8.71
C ASP A 2 -12.12 22.07 9.09
N ILE A 3 -12.60 21.22 8.17
CA ILE A 3 -13.70 20.30 8.45
C ILE A 3 -13.22 19.16 9.37
N LEU A 4 -12.04 18.59 9.11
CA LEU A 4 -11.51 17.46 9.88
C LEU A 4 -11.24 17.85 11.33
N LYS A 5 -10.75 19.07 11.57
CA LYS A 5 -10.49 19.60 12.91
C LYS A 5 -11.75 19.85 13.75
N LYS A 6 -12.95 19.79 13.16
CA LYS A 6 -14.21 19.91 13.91
C LYS A 6 -14.62 18.61 14.62
N PHE A 7 -14.01 17.49 14.26
CA PHE A 7 -14.30 16.20 14.87
C PHE A 7 -13.33 15.95 16.03
N SER A 8 -13.85 15.46 17.16
CA SER A 8 -13.04 15.11 18.34
C SER A 8 -12.31 13.78 18.19
N ASN A 9 -12.76 12.91 17.29
CA ASN A 9 -12.13 11.64 16.98
C ASN A 9 -12.24 11.38 15.47
N VAL A 10 -11.15 11.64 14.74
CA VAL A 10 -11.06 11.40 13.31
C VAL A 10 -9.72 10.76 13.00
N GLU A 11 -9.76 9.76 12.13
CA GLU A 11 -8.58 9.11 11.58
C GLU A 11 -8.65 9.23 10.06
N VAL A 12 -7.55 9.62 9.41
CA VAL A 12 -7.48 9.77 7.95
C VAL A 12 -6.43 8.82 7.41
N GLY A 13 -6.80 8.04 6.38
CA GLY A 13 -5.88 7.15 5.71
C GLY A 13 -5.73 7.42 4.23
N LEU A 14 -4.54 7.11 3.72
CA LEU A 14 -4.23 7.18 2.29
C LEU A 14 -3.61 5.87 1.81
N THR A 15 -4.07 5.39 0.66
CA THR A 15 -3.53 4.19 0.02
C THR A 15 -2.18 4.47 -0.60
N ILE A 16 -1.16 3.68 -0.23
CA ILE A 16 0.19 3.71 -0.79
C ILE A 16 0.60 2.26 -1.05
N THR A 17 0.44 1.81 -2.30
CA THR A 17 0.62 0.41 -2.70
C THR A 17 2.06 0.08 -3.14
N THR A 18 2.83 1.08 -3.56
CA THR A 18 4.19 0.94 -4.09
C THR A 18 4.97 2.25 -3.94
N LEU A 19 6.27 2.22 -4.17
CA LEU A 19 7.12 3.40 -4.36
C LEU A 19 7.54 3.61 -5.82
N ASP A 20 7.12 2.73 -6.74
CA ASP A 20 7.35 2.90 -8.18
C ASP A 20 6.25 3.77 -8.81
N GLU A 21 6.61 5.00 -9.17
CA GLU A 21 5.70 5.96 -9.79
C GLU A 21 5.21 5.50 -11.18
N LYS A 22 6.03 4.75 -11.93
CA LYS A 22 5.60 4.17 -13.22
C LYS A 22 4.56 3.08 -12.99
N ALA A 23 4.78 2.22 -11.98
CA ALA A 23 3.78 1.23 -11.61
C ALA A 23 2.49 1.88 -11.14
N ARG A 24 2.54 2.99 -10.37
CA ARG A 24 1.36 3.76 -9.97
C ARG A 24 0.64 4.36 -11.19
N GLU A 25 1.35 4.89 -12.17
CA GLU A 25 0.76 5.39 -13.43
C GLU A 25 0.01 4.31 -14.18
N VAL A 26 0.54 3.09 -14.19
CA VAL A 26 -0.09 1.96 -14.90
C VAL A 26 -1.27 1.37 -14.11
N LEU A 27 -1.11 1.16 -12.81
CA LEU A 27 -2.07 0.46 -11.95
C LEU A 27 -3.20 1.39 -11.45
N GLU A 28 -2.88 2.65 -11.20
CA GLU A 28 -3.78 3.65 -10.63
C GLU A 28 -3.71 5.00 -11.39
N PRO A 29 -3.86 5.04 -12.73
CA PRO A 29 -3.49 6.19 -13.57
C PRO A 29 -4.03 7.55 -13.11
N LYS A 30 -5.26 7.56 -12.60
CA LYS A 30 -5.96 8.78 -12.16
C LYS A 30 -5.61 9.24 -10.75
N ALA A 31 -4.87 8.44 -9.99
CA ALA A 31 -4.52 8.77 -8.62
C ALA A 31 -3.37 9.80 -8.57
N PRO A 32 -3.26 10.61 -7.50
CA PRO A 32 -2.15 11.52 -7.33
C PRO A 32 -0.79 10.78 -7.24
N PRO A 33 0.32 11.47 -7.54
CA PRO A 33 1.67 10.94 -7.37
C PRO A 33 1.91 10.42 -5.96
N ILE A 34 2.74 9.38 -5.83
CA ILE A 34 3.04 8.74 -4.53
C ILE A 34 3.55 9.77 -3.52
N LYS A 35 4.43 10.67 -3.99
CA LYS A 35 4.98 11.78 -3.17
C LYS A 35 3.88 12.65 -2.55
N LYS A 36 2.84 12.99 -3.31
CA LYS A 36 1.73 13.83 -2.83
C LYS A 36 0.92 13.15 -1.73
N ARG A 37 0.85 11.82 -1.74
CA ARG A 37 0.17 11.04 -0.68
C ARG A 37 0.96 11.06 0.63
N PHE A 38 2.28 10.91 0.56
CA PHE A 38 3.16 11.06 1.73
C PHE A 38 3.14 12.50 2.27
N GLU A 39 3.22 13.51 1.40
CA GLU A 39 3.09 14.92 1.78
C GLU A 39 1.77 15.18 2.52
N ALA A 40 0.65 14.65 2.00
CA ALA A 40 -0.65 14.78 2.65
C ALA A 40 -0.72 14.07 4.02
N LEU A 41 -0.18 12.85 4.15
CA LEU A 41 -0.11 12.15 5.44
C LEU A 41 0.73 12.95 6.45
N TYR A 42 1.85 13.51 6.01
CA TYR A 42 2.70 14.33 6.87
C TYR A 42 1.98 15.60 7.34
N GLU A 43 1.34 16.34 6.44
CA GLU A 43 0.56 17.55 6.80
C GLU A 43 -0.57 17.23 7.78
N LEU A 44 -1.28 16.12 7.56
CA LEU A 44 -2.33 15.65 8.47
C LEU A 44 -1.77 15.32 9.86
N LYS A 45 -0.63 14.62 9.91
CA LYS A 45 0.03 14.26 11.16
C LYS A 45 0.50 15.50 11.93
N GLN A 46 1.12 16.46 11.24
CA GLN A 46 1.55 17.74 11.83
C GLN A 46 0.37 18.58 12.33
N ALA A 47 -0.80 18.43 11.72
CA ALA A 47 -2.03 19.06 12.18
C ALA A 47 -2.67 18.37 13.41
N GLY A 48 -2.03 17.33 13.97
CA GLY A 48 -2.49 16.60 15.15
C GLY A 48 -3.60 15.58 14.86
N ILE A 49 -3.81 15.22 13.59
CA ILE A 49 -4.83 14.23 13.20
C ILE A 49 -4.21 12.85 13.16
N SER A 50 -4.94 11.86 13.68
CA SER A 50 -4.53 10.46 13.61
C SER A 50 -4.51 9.99 12.15
N THR A 51 -3.44 9.32 11.75
CA THR A 51 -3.25 8.90 10.36
C THR A 51 -2.90 7.43 10.23
N TYR A 52 -3.34 6.80 9.14
CA TYR A 52 -2.84 5.49 8.75
C TYR A 52 -2.41 5.46 7.29
N ALA A 53 -1.39 4.67 6.99
CA ALA A 53 -1.12 4.28 5.61
C ALA A 53 -1.88 3.00 5.28
N PHE A 54 -2.55 2.95 4.13
CA PHE A 54 -3.18 1.73 3.64
C PHE A 54 -2.26 1.08 2.59
N LEU A 55 -1.52 0.05 3.00
CA LEU A 55 -0.67 -0.76 2.14
C LEU A 55 -1.49 -1.92 1.59
N GLY A 56 -2.30 -1.63 0.58
CA GLY A 56 -3.22 -2.61 0.02
C GLY A 56 -3.68 -2.26 -1.39
N PRO A 57 -4.01 -3.28 -2.21
CA PRO A 57 -3.64 -4.67 -1.99
C PRO A 57 -2.12 -4.86 -2.10
N LEU A 58 -1.54 -5.79 -1.34
CA LEU A 58 -0.16 -6.23 -1.58
C LEU A 58 -0.09 -6.87 -2.98
N LEU A 59 0.72 -6.29 -3.85
CA LEU A 59 0.90 -6.73 -5.22
C LEU A 59 2.28 -7.38 -5.40
N PRO A 60 2.35 -8.60 -5.98
CA PRO A 60 3.62 -9.18 -6.43
C PRO A 60 4.41 -8.20 -7.28
N PHE A 61 5.72 -8.13 -7.03
CA PHE A 61 6.69 -7.24 -7.69
C PHE A 61 6.51 -5.73 -7.46
N PHE A 62 5.29 -5.25 -7.26
CA PHE A 62 5.03 -3.81 -7.13
C PHE A 62 5.03 -3.35 -5.67
N SER A 63 4.41 -4.10 -4.76
CA SER A 63 4.48 -3.80 -3.32
C SER A 63 5.63 -4.58 -2.67
N GLU A 64 5.77 -5.86 -3.04
CA GLU A 64 6.76 -6.80 -2.50
C GLU A 64 8.19 -6.24 -2.54
N ASN A 65 8.59 -5.63 -3.66
CA ASN A 65 9.95 -5.14 -3.85
C ASN A 65 10.30 -3.90 -3.02
N TYR A 66 9.30 -3.24 -2.40
CA TYR A 66 9.47 -1.97 -1.71
C TYR A 66 9.06 -2.02 -0.24
N LEU A 67 8.83 -3.20 0.34
CA LEU A 67 8.28 -3.31 1.70
C LEU A 67 9.17 -2.62 2.75
N GLU A 68 10.49 -2.83 2.74
CA GLU A 68 11.40 -2.17 3.68
C GLU A 68 11.33 -0.64 3.54
N ASP A 69 11.55 -0.12 2.33
CA ASP A 69 11.52 1.32 2.03
C ASP A 69 10.16 1.97 2.35
N LEU A 70 9.05 1.26 2.11
CA LEU A 70 7.71 1.73 2.45
C LEU A 70 7.57 1.93 3.96
N PHE A 71 8.00 0.95 4.75
CA PHE A 71 7.91 1.03 6.21
C PHE A 71 8.87 2.05 6.81
N GLU A 72 10.05 2.23 6.23
CA GLU A 72 10.95 3.34 6.58
C GLU A 72 10.26 4.69 6.35
N LYS A 73 9.65 4.90 5.16
CA LYS A 73 8.90 6.14 4.88
C LYS A 73 7.66 6.33 5.75
N PHE A 74 6.93 5.27 6.07
CA PHE A 74 5.80 5.34 6.99
C PHE A 74 6.23 5.80 8.38
N ARG A 75 7.37 5.27 8.86
CA ARG A 75 7.99 5.71 10.11
C ARG A 75 8.45 7.17 10.04
N GLU A 76 9.11 7.59 8.95
CA GLU A 76 9.57 8.97 8.76
C GLU A 76 8.41 9.98 8.77
N VAL A 77 7.31 9.65 8.11
CA VAL A 77 6.09 10.48 8.14
C VAL A 77 5.41 10.46 9.51
N GLY A 78 5.59 9.38 10.27
CA GLY A 78 5.02 9.23 11.61
C GLY A 78 3.56 8.79 11.58
N VAL A 79 3.16 7.92 10.64
CA VAL A 79 1.80 7.37 10.64
C VAL A 79 1.54 6.55 11.91
N ASP A 80 0.32 6.59 12.43
CA ASP A 80 -0.04 5.92 13.69
C ASP A 80 -0.17 4.40 13.51
N ARG A 81 -0.51 3.96 12.31
CA ARG A 81 -0.52 2.54 11.91
C ARG A 81 -0.46 2.36 10.40
N VAL A 82 -0.14 1.13 9.99
CA VAL A 82 -0.26 0.67 8.61
C VAL A 82 -1.31 -0.41 8.55
N MET A 83 -2.34 -0.21 7.74
CA MET A 83 -3.33 -1.24 7.41
C MET A 83 -2.87 -1.99 6.16
N VAL A 84 -2.86 -3.32 6.22
CA VAL A 84 -2.34 -4.16 5.14
C VAL A 84 -3.44 -5.09 4.62
N ASP A 85 -3.64 -5.07 3.31
CA ASP A 85 -4.61 -5.94 2.63
C ASP A 85 -3.95 -6.79 1.53
N LYS A 86 -4.51 -7.97 1.24
CA LYS A 86 -4.05 -8.84 0.14
C LYS A 86 -4.86 -8.59 -1.13
N LEU A 87 -4.29 -8.89 -2.29
CA LEU A 87 -5.06 -8.90 -3.52
C LEU A 87 -6.06 -10.07 -3.52
N ASN A 88 -7.35 -9.73 -3.50
CA ASN A 88 -8.43 -10.70 -3.64
C ASN A 88 -8.81 -10.87 -5.11
N ILE A 89 -8.17 -11.82 -5.79
CA ILE A 89 -8.45 -12.12 -7.19
C ILE A 89 -9.78 -12.89 -7.30
N ARG A 90 -10.88 -12.18 -7.53
CA ARG A 90 -12.20 -12.75 -7.82
C ARG A 90 -12.78 -12.14 -9.10
N GLY A 91 -13.47 -12.98 -9.88
CA GLY A 91 -14.20 -12.55 -11.07
C GLY A 91 -13.36 -11.73 -12.05
N ASP A 92 -13.88 -10.56 -12.43
CA ASP A 92 -13.30 -9.70 -13.47
C ASP A 92 -12.03 -8.95 -13.06
N ILE A 93 -11.65 -8.99 -11.77
CA ILE A 93 -10.41 -8.35 -11.28
C ILE A 93 -9.19 -8.95 -11.98
N TRP A 94 -9.12 -10.28 -12.13
CA TRP A 94 -8.00 -10.92 -12.84
C TRP A 94 -7.94 -10.49 -14.29
N LYS A 95 -9.09 -10.41 -14.98
CA LYS A 95 -9.13 -10.04 -16.40
C LYS A 95 -8.58 -8.63 -16.62
N ARG A 96 -9.00 -7.68 -15.77
CA ARG A 96 -8.53 -6.29 -15.83
C ARG A 96 -7.05 -6.19 -15.52
N LEU A 97 -6.60 -6.82 -14.44
CA LEU A 97 -5.19 -6.79 -14.05
C LEU A 97 -4.30 -7.49 -15.08
N LYS A 98 -4.73 -8.64 -15.61
CA LYS A 98 -4.04 -9.36 -16.68
C LYS A 98 -3.87 -8.48 -17.91
N ASN A 99 -4.92 -7.78 -18.36
CA ASN A 99 -4.83 -6.86 -19.49
C ASN A 99 -3.82 -5.72 -19.22
N VAL A 100 -3.85 -5.13 -18.02
CA VAL A 100 -2.87 -4.10 -17.63
C VAL A 100 -1.44 -4.65 -17.66
N LEU A 101 -1.22 -5.84 -17.11
CA LEU A 101 0.08 -6.51 -17.09
C LEU A 101 0.54 -6.91 -18.50
N GLU A 102 -0.32 -7.42 -19.35
CA GLU A 102 0.04 -7.81 -20.73
C GLU A 102 0.52 -6.61 -21.55
N ASN A 103 -0.09 -5.44 -21.36
CA ASN A 103 0.27 -4.23 -22.12
C ASN A 103 1.52 -3.51 -21.59
N ASN A 104 1.82 -3.63 -20.29
CA ASN A 104 2.88 -2.82 -19.65
C ASN A 104 4.03 -3.65 -19.06
N TYR A 105 3.74 -4.89 -18.64
CA TYR A 105 4.67 -5.79 -17.96
C TYR A 105 4.50 -7.26 -18.43
N PRO A 106 4.57 -7.54 -19.75
CA PRO A 106 4.19 -8.85 -20.31
C PRO A 106 4.99 -10.02 -19.72
N SER A 107 6.26 -9.79 -19.38
CA SER A 107 7.13 -10.79 -18.74
C SER A 107 6.67 -11.19 -17.34
N LEU A 108 5.93 -10.32 -16.64
CA LEU A 108 5.48 -10.56 -15.26
C LEU A 108 4.18 -11.37 -15.19
N VAL A 109 3.36 -11.40 -16.26
CA VAL A 109 1.98 -11.96 -16.22
C VAL A 109 1.94 -13.38 -15.64
N LYS A 110 2.81 -14.28 -16.12
CA LYS A 110 2.85 -15.68 -15.70
C LYS A 110 3.24 -15.83 -14.25
N GLU A 111 4.26 -15.10 -13.82
CA GLU A 111 4.78 -15.21 -12.46
C GLU A 111 3.89 -14.48 -11.45
N PHE A 112 3.31 -13.34 -11.83
CA PHE A 112 2.32 -12.62 -11.05
C PHE A 112 1.16 -13.54 -10.69
N LYS A 113 0.58 -14.25 -11.67
CA LYS A 113 -0.53 -15.19 -11.43
C LYS A 113 -0.16 -16.32 -10.45
N LYS A 114 1.09 -16.80 -10.49
CA LYS A 114 1.56 -17.84 -9.55
C LYS A 114 1.72 -17.31 -8.13
N ARG A 115 2.04 -16.03 -8.00
CA ARG A 115 2.23 -15.31 -6.72
C ARG A 115 0.94 -14.75 -6.14
N THR A 116 -0.22 -15.29 -6.50
CA THR A 116 -1.50 -14.85 -5.93
C THR A 116 -2.16 -15.97 -5.12
N THR A 117 -1.34 -16.76 -4.44
CA THR A 117 -1.78 -17.90 -3.61
C THR A 117 -1.82 -17.52 -2.13
N ASN A 118 -2.59 -18.27 -1.33
CA ASN A 118 -2.60 -18.08 0.12
C ASN A 118 -1.21 -18.27 0.75
N LYS A 119 -0.41 -19.22 0.23
CA LYS A 119 0.96 -19.46 0.69
C LYS A 119 1.86 -18.23 0.48
N TYR A 120 1.73 -17.57 -0.67
CA TYR A 120 2.45 -16.34 -0.96
C TYR A 120 2.08 -15.21 0.02
N TYR A 121 0.78 -14.95 0.22
CA TYR A 121 0.34 -13.89 1.14
C TYR A 121 0.65 -14.18 2.61
N LEU A 122 0.74 -15.44 3.00
CA LEU A 122 1.21 -15.82 4.33
C LEU A 122 2.71 -15.51 4.50
N ALA A 123 3.52 -15.76 3.48
CA ALA A 123 4.93 -15.39 3.49
C ALA A 123 5.11 -13.86 3.58
N LEU A 124 4.39 -13.10 2.76
CA LEU A 124 4.40 -11.63 2.83
C LEU A 124 3.93 -11.10 4.18
N LYS A 125 2.89 -11.70 4.76
CA LYS A 125 2.41 -11.30 6.10
C LYS A 125 3.52 -11.43 7.14
N ASN A 126 4.25 -12.54 7.12
CA ASN A 126 5.38 -12.75 8.03
C ASN A 126 6.53 -11.77 7.79
N GLU A 127 6.82 -11.45 6.53
CA GLU A 127 7.82 -10.45 6.16
C GLU A 127 7.43 -9.06 6.64
N VAL A 128 6.21 -8.62 6.35
CA VAL A 128 5.65 -7.35 6.82
C VAL A 128 5.70 -7.24 8.34
N MET A 129 5.34 -8.30 9.09
CA MET A 129 5.45 -8.28 10.56
C MET A 129 6.88 -8.05 11.04
N LYS A 130 7.88 -8.67 10.41
CA LYS A 130 9.30 -8.48 10.76
C LYS A 130 9.76 -7.05 10.47
N ILE A 131 9.43 -6.54 9.28
CA ILE A 131 9.80 -5.18 8.85
C ILE A 131 9.14 -4.13 9.75
N ALA A 132 7.86 -4.31 10.06
CA ALA A 132 7.11 -3.44 10.95
C ALA A 132 7.71 -3.40 12.36
N PHE A 133 8.08 -4.55 12.91
CA PHE A 133 8.76 -4.65 14.20
C PHE A 133 10.10 -3.91 14.20
N LYS A 134 10.93 -4.12 13.17
CA LYS A 134 12.22 -3.42 12.99
C LYS A 134 12.04 -1.90 12.92
N ASN A 135 10.96 -1.43 12.31
CA ASN A 135 10.66 0.00 12.15
C ASN A 135 9.82 0.61 13.28
N ALA A 136 9.44 -0.17 14.29
CA ALA A 136 8.52 0.26 15.35
C ALA A 136 7.20 0.84 14.84
N VAL A 137 6.67 0.28 13.75
CA VAL A 137 5.40 0.70 13.13
C VAL A 137 4.31 -0.31 13.48
N LYS A 138 3.17 0.16 13.98
CA LYS A 138 2.00 -0.70 14.23
C LYS A 138 1.38 -1.15 12.91
N VAL A 139 1.02 -2.44 12.81
CA VAL A 139 0.38 -3.01 11.62
C VAL A 139 -0.91 -3.75 11.99
N ASP A 140 -1.96 -3.51 11.19
CA ASP A 140 -3.20 -4.27 11.23
C ASP A 140 -3.43 -4.96 9.88
N PHE A 141 -3.66 -6.28 9.89
CA PHE A 141 -3.98 -7.05 8.68
C PHE A 141 -5.49 -7.19 8.51
N CYS A 142 -6.01 -6.92 7.31
CA CYS A 142 -7.44 -6.86 7.04
C CYS A 142 -8.03 -8.11 6.34
N TYR A 143 -7.31 -9.25 6.36
CA TYR A 143 -7.68 -10.46 5.61
C TYR A 143 -7.22 -11.78 6.24
#